data_AF-A0A9E2EEK4-F1
#
_entry.id   AF-A0A9E2EEK4-F1
#
_cell.length_a   1.000
_cell.length_b   1.000
_cell.length_c   1.000
_cell.angle_alpha   90.00
_cell.angle_beta   90.00
_cell.angle_gamma   90.00
#
_symmetry.space_group_name_H-M   'P 1'
#
loop_
_entity.id
_entity.type
_entity.pdbx_description
1 polymer ?
#
loop_
_entity_poly.entity_id
_entity_poly.type
_entity_poly.pdbx_seq_one_letter_code
_entity_poly.pdbx_strand_id
1 'polypeptide(L)'
;MDMNGEYRIAASQQVVWDALNDPEVLRACIPGCETVEKVSDTEFTAKVTFKVGPVKAKFTGDVTLSDINPPDSYTISGSGKGGAAGFGKGGAQVSLKTDGDETVLTYTANASVGGKLAQVGQRLIDSTSKKLAAEFFSSFAAHLSGDAEVEQDAPANVQEKSATQDKKEPDAGATSSQSTLPWIIAGASVVLLAVCYFTR
;
A
#
# COMPACT_ATOMS: atom_id res chain seq x y z
N MET A 1 -4.50 4.34 -14.45
CA MET A 1 -3.44 4.99 -13.64
C MET A 1 -2.17 4.27 -13.99
N ASP A 2 -1.06 4.98 -14.14
CA ASP A 2 0.25 4.38 -14.38
C ASP A 2 1.21 4.83 -13.27
N MET A 3 2.03 3.91 -12.80
CA MET A 3 2.97 4.12 -11.69
C MET A 3 4.24 3.34 -11.96
N ASN A 4 5.37 3.97 -11.72
CA ASN A 4 6.66 3.31 -11.66
C ASN A 4 7.32 3.62 -10.32
N GLY A 5 8.28 2.81 -9.95
CA GLY A 5 9.05 3.01 -8.74
C GLY A 5 10.35 2.23 -8.78
N GLU A 6 11.29 2.69 -7.96
CA GLU A 6 12.55 2.04 -7.68
C GLU A 6 12.74 2.03 -6.16
N TYR A 7 13.13 0.88 -5.62
CA TYR A 7 13.42 0.68 -4.20
C TYR A 7 14.73 -0.07 -4.05
N ARG A 8 15.58 0.41 -3.14
CA ARG A 8 16.81 -0.25 -2.72
C ARG A 8 16.55 -1.01 -1.44
N ILE A 9 16.90 -2.28 -1.42
CA ILE A 9 16.64 -3.19 -0.32
C ILE A 9 17.97 -3.80 0.12
N ALA A 10 18.32 -3.64 1.39
CA ALA A 10 19.56 -4.12 1.98
C ALA A 10 19.52 -5.64 2.24
N ALA A 11 19.32 -6.41 1.18
CA ALA A 11 19.32 -7.87 1.17
C ALA A 11 19.75 -8.38 -0.21
N SER A 12 20.25 -9.62 -0.26
CA SER A 12 20.62 -10.26 -1.53
C SER A 12 19.40 -10.45 -2.43
N GLN A 13 19.63 -10.47 -3.75
CA GLN A 13 18.56 -10.60 -4.74
C GLN A 13 17.69 -11.84 -4.52
N GLN A 14 18.31 -12.96 -4.12
CA GLN A 14 17.58 -14.19 -3.82
C GLN A 14 16.69 -14.04 -2.57
N VAL A 15 17.17 -13.39 -1.51
CA VAL A 15 16.37 -13.14 -0.30
C VAL A 15 15.17 -12.24 -0.61
N VAL A 16 15.39 -11.18 -1.40
CA VAL A 16 14.30 -10.30 -1.85
C VAL A 16 13.29 -11.07 -2.69
N TRP A 17 13.77 -11.89 -3.63
CA TRP A 17 12.92 -12.72 -4.47
C TRP A 17 12.06 -13.69 -3.66
N ASP A 18 12.66 -14.44 -2.75
CA ASP A 18 11.95 -15.43 -1.93
C ASP A 18 10.88 -14.75 -1.07
N ALA A 19 11.22 -13.62 -0.47
CA ALA A 19 10.32 -12.84 0.36
C ALA A 19 9.15 -12.20 -0.42
N LEU A 20 9.36 -11.77 -1.67
CA LEU A 20 8.28 -11.28 -2.53
C LEU A 20 7.28 -12.37 -2.94
N ASN A 21 7.66 -13.64 -2.77
CA ASN A 21 6.84 -14.80 -3.12
C ASN A 21 6.38 -15.61 -1.88
N ASP A 22 6.68 -15.12 -0.67
CA ASP A 22 6.29 -15.72 0.60
C ASP A 22 4.94 -15.13 1.09
N PRO A 23 3.88 -15.94 1.25
CA PRO A 23 2.58 -15.46 1.70
C PRO A 23 2.57 -14.77 3.06
N GLU A 24 3.39 -15.23 4.00
CA GLU A 24 3.44 -14.65 5.36
C GLU A 24 4.17 -13.32 5.35
N VAL A 25 5.27 -13.21 4.58
CA VAL A 25 5.97 -11.93 4.40
C VAL A 25 5.06 -10.92 3.71
N LEU A 26 4.40 -11.33 2.62
CA LEU A 26 3.45 -10.48 1.90
C LEU A 26 2.30 -10.04 2.81
N ARG A 27 1.73 -10.95 3.60
CA ARG A 27 0.68 -10.63 4.56
C ARG A 27 1.13 -9.62 5.61
N ALA A 28 2.36 -9.77 6.13
CA ALA A 28 2.91 -8.85 7.12
C ALA A 28 3.19 -7.45 6.54
N CYS A 29 3.56 -7.38 5.27
CA CYS A 29 3.99 -6.12 4.64
C CYS A 29 2.87 -5.39 3.90
N ILE A 30 1.81 -6.07 3.46
CA ILE A 30 0.68 -5.44 2.74
C ILE A 30 -0.23 -4.71 3.75
N PRO A 31 -0.38 -3.37 3.63
CA PRO A 31 -1.22 -2.63 4.56
C PRO A 31 -2.69 -3.07 4.47
N GLY A 32 -3.30 -3.28 5.65
CA GLY A 32 -4.68 -3.71 5.76
C GLY A 32 -4.93 -5.17 5.33
N CYS A 33 -3.88 -5.98 5.16
CA CYS A 33 -4.00 -7.38 4.77
C CYS A 33 -4.57 -8.24 5.90
N GLU A 34 -5.61 -9.00 5.58
CA GLU A 34 -6.23 -9.96 6.48
C GLU A 34 -5.69 -11.37 6.20
N THR A 35 -5.68 -11.74 4.92
CA THR A 35 -5.23 -13.06 4.44
C THR A 35 -4.46 -12.92 3.14
N VAL A 36 -3.41 -13.73 2.99
CA VAL A 36 -2.75 -14.07 1.72
C VAL A 36 -2.67 -15.59 1.69
N GLU A 37 -3.18 -16.20 0.63
CA GLU A 37 -3.19 -17.63 0.45
C GLU A 37 -2.51 -17.94 -0.89
N LYS A 38 -1.48 -18.78 -0.87
CA LYS A 38 -0.86 -19.31 -2.09
C LYS A 38 -1.69 -20.48 -2.57
N VAL A 39 -2.40 -20.29 -3.68
CA VAL A 39 -3.29 -21.29 -4.30
C VAL A 39 -2.48 -22.25 -5.16
N SER A 40 -1.44 -21.75 -5.84
CA SER A 40 -0.46 -22.54 -6.59
C SER A 40 0.88 -21.81 -6.64
N ASP A 41 1.87 -22.35 -7.35
CA ASP A 41 3.16 -21.66 -7.53
C ASP A 41 3.06 -20.32 -8.24
N THR A 42 1.98 -20.09 -8.98
CA THR A 42 1.75 -18.87 -9.75
C THR A 42 0.48 -18.15 -9.33
N GLU A 43 -0.30 -18.64 -8.36
CA GLU A 43 -1.59 -18.06 -8.02
C GLU A 43 -1.73 -17.80 -6.54
N PHE A 44 -2.26 -16.62 -6.21
CA PHE A 44 -2.51 -16.18 -4.84
C PHE A 44 -3.91 -15.58 -4.74
N THR A 45 -4.53 -15.73 -3.57
CA THR A 45 -5.75 -15.00 -3.20
C THR A 45 -5.47 -14.18 -1.96
N ALA A 46 -5.96 -12.94 -1.94
CA ALA A 46 -5.78 -12.04 -0.80
C ALA A 46 -7.08 -11.35 -0.40
N LYS A 47 -7.23 -11.09 0.90
CA LYS A 47 -8.27 -10.23 1.46
C LYS A 47 -7.62 -9.04 2.11
N VAL A 48 -7.99 -7.84 1.67
CA VAL A 48 -7.34 -6.61 2.08
C VAL A 48 -8.40 -5.53 2.32
N THR A 49 -8.28 -4.80 3.43
CA THR A 49 -9.20 -3.73 3.78
C THR A 49 -8.49 -2.38 3.72
N PHE A 50 -9.03 -1.45 2.94
CA PHE A 50 -8.44 -0.14 2.77
C PHE A 50 -9.39 1.02 2.67
N LYS A 51 -8.84 2.23 2.82
CA LYS A 51 -9.57 3.49 2.76
C LYS A 51 -9.03 4.37 1.63
N VAL A 52 -9.92 4.78 0.73
CA VAL A 52 -9.66 5.77 -0.33
C VAL A 52 -10.64 6.93 -0.11
N GLY A 53 -10.15 8.04 0.44
CA GLY A 53 -10.99 9.16 0.87
C GLY A 53 -12.12 8.74 1.83
N PRO A 54 -13.39 9.05 1.53
CA PRO A 54 -14.51 8.68 2.40
C PRO A 54 -14.90 7.19 2.28
N VAL A 55 -14.34 6.45 1.32
CA VAL A 55 -14.72 5.06 1.05
C VAL A 55 -13.77 4.11 1.77
N LYS A 56 -14.29 3.30 2.70
CA LYS A 56 -13.61 2.11 3.24
C LYS A 56 -14.16 0.88 2.53
N ALA A 57 -13.29 0.02 2.05
CA ALA A 57 -13.64 -1.14 1.27
C ALA A 57 -12.80 -2.36 1.67
N LYS A 58 -13.46 -3.51 1.79
CA LYS A 58 -12.80 -4.81 1.88
C LYS A 58 -12.80 -5.43 0.49
N PHE A 59 -11.64 -5.79 0.01
CA PHE A 59 -11.44 -6.44 -1.26
C PHE A 59 -11.02 -7.88 -1.06
N THR A 60 -11.67 -8.78 -1.81
CA THR A 60 -11.12 -10.11 -2.09
C THR A 60 -10.61 -10.07 -3.52
N GLY A 61 -9.35 -10.44 -3.71
CA GLY A 61 -8.73 -10.44 -5.03
C GLY A 61 -7.86 -11.65 -5.28
N ASP A 62 -7.73 -11.95 -6.56
CA ASP A 62 -6.91 -13.03 -7.09
C ASP A 62 -5.73 -12.41 -7.82
N VAL A 63 -4.57 -13.04 -7.69
CA VAL A 63 -3.29 -12.64 -8.28
C VAL A 63 -2.68 -13.85 -8.99
N THR A 64 -2.16 -13.63 -10.20
CA THR A 64 -1.50 -14.64 -11.02
C THR A 64 -0.14 -14.12 -11.47
N LEU A 65 0.92 -14.89 -11.31
CA LEU A 65 2.27 -14.59 -11.78
C LEU A 65 2.49 -15.19 -13.17
N SER A 66 3.13 -14.44 -14.06
CA SER A 66 3.53 -14.88 -15.41
C SER A 66 4.94 -14.39 -15.74
N ASP A 67 5.50 -14.89 -16.84
CA ASP A 67 6.84 -14.49 -17.32
C ASP A 67 7.93 -14.60 -16.25
N ILE A 68 7.84 -15.65 -15.43
CA ILE A 68 8.68 -15.83 -14.25
C ILE A 68 10.10 -16.19 -14.69
N ASN A 69 11.06 -15.36 -14.30
CA ASN A 69 12.49 -15.57 -14.52
C ASN A 69 13.23 -15.38 -13.18
N PRO A 70 13.31 -16.40 -12.31
CA PRO A 70 13.93 -16.27 -10.99
C PRO A 70 15.46 -16.10 -11.08
N PRO A 71 16.08 -15.24 -10.24
CA PRO A 71 15.49 -14.29 -9.29
C PRO A 71 15.34 -12.87 -9.88
N ASP A 72 15.25 -12.72 -11.20
CA ASP A 72 15.41 -11.44 -11.89
C ASP A 72 14.10 -10.69 -12.16
N SER A 73 13.02 -11.38 -12.55
CA SER A 73 11.80 -10.68 -12.95
C SER A 73 10.56 -11.56 -13.03
N TYR A 74 9.39 -10.93 -12.97
CA TYR A 74 8.09 -11.54 -13.32
C TYR A 74 7.06 -10.46 -13.63
N THR A 75 5.99 -10.88 -14.29
CA THR A 75 4.78 -10.10 -14.45
C THR A 75 3.76 -10.57 -13.42
N ILE A 76 3.17 -9.64 -12.70
CA ILE A 76 2.03 -9.89 -11.82
C ILE A 76 0.77 -9.62 -12.63
N SER A 77 -0.27 -10.37 -12.34
CA SER A 77 -1.61 -10.11 -12.82
C SER A 77 -2.66 -10.29 -11.73
N GLY A 78 -3.82 -9.64 -11.78
CA GLY A 78 -4.77 -9.69 -10.69
C GLY A 78 -6.03 -8.85 -10.85
N SER A 79 -7.01 -9.16 -10.01
CA SER A 79 -8.30 -8.46 -9.95
C SER A 79 -8.89 -8.56 -8.57
N GLY A 80 -9.77 -7.62 -8.20
CA GLY A 80 -10.38 -7.63 -6.88
C GLY A 80 -11.79 -7.05 -6.87
N LYS A 81 -12.63 -7.64 -6.02
CA LYS A 81 -14.03 -7.25 -5.82
C LYS A 81 -14.20 -6.68 -4.41
N GLY A 82 -14.73 -5.46 -4.35
CA GLY A 82 -15.00 -4.71 -3.12
C GLY A 82 -16.49 -4.62 -2.76
N GLY A 83 -17.32 -5.51 -3.31
CA GLY A 83 -18.77 -5.47 -3.15
C GLY A 83 -19.37 -4.13 -3.60
N ALA A 84 -20.08 -3.45 -2.69
CA ALA A 84 -20.71 -2.16 -2.98
C ALA A 84 -19.70 -1.03 -3.29
N ALA A 85 -18.42 -1.18 -2.91
CA ALA A 85 -17.39 -0.19 -3.23
C ALA A 85 -16.97 -0.24 -4.70
N GLY A 86 -17.16 -1.38 -5.37
CA GLY A 86 -16.80 -1.58 -6.77
C GLY A 86 -15.77 -2.68 -6.97
N PHE A 87 -14.90 -2.51 -7.97
CA PHE A 87 -13.89 -3.49 -8.35
C PHE A 87 -12.63 -2.79 -8.85
N GLY A 88 -11.54 -3.53 -8.96
CA GLY A 88 -10.35 -3.09 -9.67
C GLY A 88 -9.69 -4.23 -10.42
N LYS A 89 -8.80 -3.88 -11.36
CA LYS A 89 -7.98 -4.83 -12.11
C LYS A 89 -6.56 -4.32 -12.28
N GLY A 90 -5.58 -5.22 -12.08
CA GLY A 90 -4.20 -4.86 -11.79
C GLY A 90 -3.09 -5.94 -11.91
N GLY A 91 -1.76 -5.68 -11.72
CA GLY A 91 -0.57 -6.55 -11.89
C GLY A 91 0.74 -6.04 -12.57
N ALA A 92 1.81 -5.76 -11.83
CA ALA A 92 2.98 -5.01 -12.33
C ALA A 92 3.99 -5.85 -13.13
N GLN A 93 4.87 -5.20 -13.91
CA GLN A 93 6.16 -5.80 -14.29
C GLN A 93 7.17 -5.47 -13.20
N VAL A 94 7.83 -6.49 -12.65
CA VAL A 94 8.83 -6.36 -11.58
C VAL A 94 10.18 -6.85 -12.10
N SER A 95 11.25 -6.10 -11.80
CA SER A 95 12.62 -6.51 -12.06
C SER A 95 13.50 -6.24 -10.84
N LEU A 96 14.33 -7.22 -10.49
CA LEU A 96 15.35 -7.16 -9.45
C LEU A 96 16.72 -7.14 -10.10
N LYS A 97 17.63 -6.36 -9.53
CA LYS A 97 19.03 -6.33 -9.94
C LYS A 97 19.93 -6.16 -8.73
N THR A 98 20.98 -6.97 -8.65
CA THR A 98 22.01 -6.82 -7.62
C THR A 98 22.81 -5.53 -7.79
N ASP A 99 23.03 -4.81 -6.70
CA ASP A 99 23.90 -3.63 -6.60
C ASP A 99 24.71 -3.69 -5.30
N GLY A 100 25.91 -4.28 -5.38
CA GLY A 100 26.72 -4.60 -4.20
C GLY A 100 26.04 -5.64 -3.31
N ASP A 101 25.85 -5.29 -2.03
CA ASP A 101 25.14 -6.11 -1.04
C ASP A 101 23.64 -5.81 -0.99
N GLU A 102 23.16 -4.89 -1.84
CA GLU A 102 21.76 -4.50 -1.96
C GLU A 102 21.11 -5.08 -3.22
N THR A 103 19.78 -5.05 -3.25
CA THR A 103 18.97 -5.30 -4.44
C THR A 103 18.21 -4.04 -4.82
N VAL A 104 18.32 -3.66 -6.10
CA VAL A 104 17.50 -2.63 -6.72
C VAL A 104 16.27 -3.31 -7.33
N LEU A 105 15.10 -3.02 -6.76
CA LEU A 105 13.80 -3.42 -7.29
C LEU A 105 13.21 -2.28 -8.10
N THR A 106 12.87 -2.55 -9.35
CA THR A 106 12.11 -1.63 -10.20
C THR A 106 10.78 -2.24 -10.59
N TYR A 107 9.76 -1.41 -10.76
CA TYR A 107 8.50 -1.86 -11.31
C TYR A 107 7.81 -0.82 -12.17
N THR A 108 6.96 -1.32 -13.07
CA THR A 108 5.95 -0.53 -13.80
C THR A 108 4.58 -1.15 -13.60
N ALA A 109 3.58 -0.32 -13.29
CA ALA A 109 2.25 -0.73 -12.90
C ALA A 109 1.15 0.13 -13.60
N ASN A 110 0.11 -0.49 -14.15
CA ASN A 110 -1.05 0.11 -14.83
C ASN A 110 -2.49 -0.34 -14.40
N ALA A 111 -3.25 0.52 -13.73
CA ALA A 111 -4.47 0.12 -13.04
C ALA A 111 -5.78 0.65 -13.61
N SER A 112 -6.85 -0.11 -13.36
CA SER A 112 -8.22 0.42 -13.47
C SER A 112 -9.06 0.09 -12.24
N VAL A 113 -9.95 1.03 -11.90
CA VAL A 113 -10.92 0.91 -10.81
C VAL A 113 -12.29 1.30 -11.35
N GLY A 114 -13.32 0.55 -10.95
CA GLY A 114 -14.70 0.76 -11.37
C GLY A 114 -15.67 0.80 -10.18
N GLY A 115 -16.92 1.19 -10.45
CA GLY A 115 -17.97 1.30 -9.43
C GLY A 115 -17.88 2.59 -8.61
N LYS A 116 -18.31 2.55 -7.34
CA LYS A 116 -18.35 3.73 -6.47
C LYS A 116 -16.97 4.30 -6.17
N LEU A 117 -15.94 3.46 -6.12
CA LEU A 117 -14.56 3.90 -5.95
C LEU A 117 -14.06 4.78 -7.10
N ALA A 118 -14.49 4.52 -8.33
CA ALA A 118 -14.12 5.36 -9.47
C ALA A 118 -14.68 6.80 -9.34
N GLN A 119 -15.77 6.98 -8.57
CA GLN A 119 -16.41 8.28 -8.34
C GLN A 119 -15.63 9.15 -7.33
N VAL A 120 -14.68 8.57 -6.59
CA VAL A 120 -13.83 9.30 -5.63
C VAL A 120 -12.84 10.24 -6.34
N GLY A 121 -12.55 9.97 -7.61
CA GLY A 121 -11.69 10.79 -8.48
C GLY A 121 -10.26 10.27 -8.57
N GLN A 122 -9.67 10.41 -9.77
CA GLN A 122 -8.36 9.84 -10.10
C GLN A 122 -7.24 10.33 -9.18
N ARG A 123 -7.18 11.64 -8.90
CA ARG A 123 -6.12 12.22 -8.06
C ARG A 123 -6.00 11.54 -6.68
N LEU A 124 -7.15 11.25 -6.07
CA LEU A 124 -7.19 10.64 -4.74
C LEU A 124 -6.87 9.14 -4.78
N ILE A 125 -7.28 8.46 -5.84
CA ILE A 125 -6.86 7.07 -6.12
C ILE A 125 -5.34 7.03 -6.26
N ASP A 126 -4.78 7.91 -7.11
CA ASP A 126 -3.34 7.95 -7.37
C ASP A 126 -2.52 8.26 -6.11
N SER A 127 -2.94 9.23 -5.30
CA SER A 127 -2.23 9.58 -4.06
C SER A 127 -2.28 8.45 -3.03
N THR A 128 -3.44 7.79 -2.93
CA THR A 128 -3.60 6.62 -2.04
C THR A 128 -2.68 5.52 -2.53
N SER A 129 -2.68 5.23 -3.83
CA SER A 129 -1.82 4.21 -4.42
C SER A 129 -0.33 4.48 -4.31
N LYS A 130 0.11 5.74 -4.27
CA LYS A 130 1.54 6.02 -4.00
C LYS A 130 1.89 5.78 -2.54
N LYS A 131 1.05 6.27 -1.63
CA LYS A 131 1.22 6.10 -0.17
C LYS A 131 1.38 4.63 0.20
N LEU A 132 0.63 3.78 -0.46
CA LEU A 132 0.55 2.37 -0.12
C LEU A 132 1.65 1.50 -0.68
N ALA A 133 2.15 1.84 -1.87
CA ALA A 133 3.39 1.27 -2.35
C ALA A 133 4.53 1.62 -1.37
N ALA A 134 4.59 2.88 -0.92
CA ALA A 134 5.59 3.32 0.04
C ALA A 134 5.48 2.57 1.39
N GLU A 135 4.27 2.42 1.95
CA GLU A 135 4.05 1.65 3.18
C GLU A 135 4.44 0.17 3.03
N PHE A 136 4.10 -0.46 1.90
CA PHE A 136 4.49 -1.84 1.61
C PHE A 136 6.02 -1.98 1.58
N PHE A 137 6.72 -1.18 0.77
CA PHE A 137 8.17 -1.32 0.63
C PHE A 137 8.92 -0.90 1.89
N SER A 138 8.40 0.08 2.65
CA SER A 138 8.93 0.41 3.97
C SER A 138 8.84 -0.78 4.92
N SER A 139 7.67 -1.43 4.98
CA SER A 139 7.46 -2.60 5.85
C SER A 139 8.29 -3.80 5.39
N PHE A 140 8.39 -4.00 4.07
CA PHE A 140 9.15 -5.07 3.45
C PHE A 140 10.66 -4.94 3.69
N ALA A 141 11.22 -3.74 3.50
CA ALA A 141 12.63 -3.48 3.79
C ALA A 141 12.94 -3.69 5.28
N ALA A 142 12.07 -3.22 6.18
CA ALA A 142 12.21 -3.45 7.62
C ALA A 142 12.15 -4.95 7.97
N HIS A 143 11.22 -5.70 7.35
CA HIS A 143 11.08 -7.14 7.55
C HIS A 143 12.36 -7.91 7.16
N LEU A 144 13.00 -7.52 6.06
CA LEU A 144 14.22 -8.17 5.57
C LEU A 144 15.50 -7.73 6.29
N SER A 145 15.50 -6.56 6.89
CA SER A 145 16.64 -6.05 7.65
C SER A 145 16.77 -6.70 9.03
N GLY A 146 15.79 -7.52 9.45
CA GLY A 146 15.78 -8.28 10.70
C GLY A 146 15.87 -7.36 11.93
N ASP A 147 14.77 -6.71 12.31
CA ASP A 147 14.65 -5.88 13.53
C ASP A 147 15.87 -4.98 13.80
N ALA A 148 16.30 -4.22 12.79
CA ALA A 148 16.92 -2.94 13.06
C ALA A 148 15.79 -1.96 13.36
N GLU A 149 15.52 -1.77 14.64
CA GLU A 149 14.64 -0.76 15.21
C GLU A 149 14.99 0.61 14.59
N VAL A 150 14.29 0.99 13.51
CA VAL A 150 14.37 2.34 12.96
C VAL A 150 13.47 3.23 13.82
N GLU A 151 13.97 3.58 15.00
CA GLU A 151 13.74 4.92 15.53
C GLU A 151 14.28 5.91 14.50
N GLN A 152 13.38 6.52 13.73
CA GLN A 152 13.72 7.74 12.99
C GLN A 152 12.64 8.79 13.16
N ASP A 153 12.90 9.61 14.17
CA ASP A 153 12.91 11.07 14.08
C ASP A 153 11.79 11.71 13.26
N ALA A 154 10.70 11.99 13.98
CA ALA A 154 9.90 13.17 13.69
C ALA A 154 10.75 14.42 13.99
N PRO A 155 10.95 15.35 13.03
CA PRO A 155 11.48 16.65 13.39
C PRO A 155 10.40 17.44 14.14
N ALA A 156 10.62 17.58 15.44
CA ALA A 156 9.97 18.60 16.25
C ALA A 156 10.59 19.98 15.95
N ASN A 157 9.70 20.95 15.75
CA ASN A 157 9.90 22.41 15.89
C ASN A 157 10.68 23.09 14.73
N VAL A 158 10.31 24.25 14.19
CA VAL A 158 9.95 25.49 14.90
C VAL A 158 9.00 26.39 14.10
N GLN A 159 8.17 27.08 14.86
CA GLN A 159 7.27 28.17 14.55
C GLN A 159 7.91 29.34 13.77
N GLU A 160 7.12 29.98 12.90
CA GLU A 160 7.23 31.43 12.67
C GLU A 160 5.84 32.08 12.56
N LYS A 161 5.75 33.21 13.24
CA LYS A 161 4.62 34.08 13.57
C LYS A 161 3.96 34.73 12.35
N SER A 162 2.64 34.94 12.42
CA SER A 162 2.06 36.27 12.15
C SER A 162 0.71 36.51 12.84
N ALA A 163 0.65 37.69 13.45
CA ALA A 163 -0.45 38.48 14.02
C ALA A 163 -1.76 38.48 13.20
N THR A 164 -2.96 38.86 13.66
CA THR A 164 -3.54 39.42 14.91
C THR A 164 -5.06 39.33 14.69
N GLN A 165 -5.88 39.00 15.70
CA GLN A 165 -7.18 39.66 15.83
C GLN A 165 -7.71 39.66 17.27
N ASP A 166 -7.99 40.89 17.70
CA ASP A 166 -8.64 41.33 18.92
C ASP A 166 -10.14 41.03 18.88
N LYS A 167 -10.71 40.40 19.92
CA LYS A 167 -12.05 40.76 20.46
C LYS A 167 -12.36 40.08 21.82
N LYS A 168 -12.29 40.91 22.86
CA LYS A 168 -13.00 40.97 24.16
C LYS A 168 -14.16 39.96 24.44
N GLU A 169 -13.94 39.06 25.42
CA GLU A 169 -14.59 38.87 26.76
C GLU A 169 -16.14 38.95 26.96
N PRO A 170 -16.69 38.43 28.09
CA PRO A 170 -16.97 37.03 28.49
C PRO A 170 -18.49 36.78 28.79
N ASP A 171 -18.92 35.54 29.04
CA ASP A 171 -19.67 35.16 30.26
C ASP A 171 -19.88 33.62 30.37
N ALA A 172 -19.99 33.16 31.61
CA ALA A 172 -19.99 31.80 32.13
C ALA A 172 -21.27 31.00 31.88
N GLY A 173 -21.16 29.67 31.96
CA GLY A 173 -22.33 28.79 31.99
C GLY A 173 -22.03 27.28 31.88
N ALA A 174 -21.58 26.70 33.01
CA ALA A 174 -21.81 25.35 33.53
C ALA A 174 -22.25 24.14 32.64
N THR A 175 -21.52 23.03 32.86
CA THR A 175 -21.97 21.62 33.03
C THR A 175 -22.43 20.78 31.84
N SER A 176 -21.68 19.71 31.53
CA SER A 176 -22.08 18.28 31.45
C SER A 176 -21.02 17.51 30.63
N SER A 177 -20.34 16.52 31.20
CA SER A 177 -20.76 15.12 31.40
C SER A 177 -20.41 14.22 30.21
N GLN A 178 -19.55 13.22 30.49
CA GLN A 178 -19.37 11.93 29.79
C GLN A 178 -18.70 11.96 28.41
N SER A 179 -17.89 10.99 27.97
CA SER A 179 -17.25 9.81 28.56
C SER A 179 -16.41 9.16 27.42
N THR A 180 -15.21 8.68 27.73
CA THR A 180 -14.54 7.48 27.18
C THR A 180 -14.61 7.19 25.67
N LEU A 181 -13.56 7.50 24.89
CA LEU A 181 -12.41 6.64 24.50
C LEU A 181 -12.54 6.07 23.05
N PRO A 182 -11.41 5.75 22.37
CA PRO A 182 -11.19 5.99 20.94
C PRO A 182 -10.89 4.71 20.15
N TRP A 183 -11.33 4.55 18.90
CA TRP A 183 -10.83 3.49 17.99
C TRP A 183 -10.49 4.13 16.64
N ILE A 184 -9.22 4.44 16.36
CA ILE A 184 -8.16 3.56 15.83
C ILE A 184 -8.56 2.88 14.51
N ILE A 185 -7.58 2.89 13.59
CA ILE A 185 -7.30 1.96 12.50
C ILE A 185 -7.53 2.53 11.09
N ALA A 186 -6.51 3.31 10.68
CA ALA A 186 -5.84 3.32 9.37
C ALA A 186 -5.65 1.89 8.81
N GLY A 187 -5.50 1.59 7.51
CA GLY A 187 -5.36 2.34 6.29
C GLY A 187 -5.60 1.37 5.10
N ALA A 188 -5.81 1.95 3.91
CA ALA A 188 -4.93 1.81 2.75
C ALA A 188 -4.55 0.38 2.18
N SER A 189 -4.64 0.13 0.83
CA SER A 189 -4.02 -1.00 0.07
C SER A 189 -3.66 -0.65 -1.38
N VAL A 190 -2.41 -0.92 -1.76
CA VAL A 190 -1.88 -1.04 -3.12
C VAL A 190 -1.53 -2.48 -3.33
N VAL A 191 -2.35 -3.15 -4.12
CA VAL A 191 -1.96 -4.38 -4.83
C VAL A 191 -2.68 -4.46 -6.19
N LEU A 192 -3.57 -3.50 -6.51
CA LEU A 192 -4.60 -3.68 -7.54
C LEU A 192 -4.30 -2.99 -8.88
N LEU A 193 -3.02 -2.70 -9.17
CA LEU A 193 -2.67 -1.57 -10.03
C LEU A 193 -2.06 -1.83 -11.42
N ALA A 194 -2.13 -3.00 -12.02
CA ALA A 194 -1.38 -3.37 -13.24
C ALA A 194 -1.87 -4.47 -14.34
N VAL A 195 -3.15 -4.83 -14.55
CA VAL A 195 -3.57 -5.80 -15.61
C VAL A 195 -4.78 -5.31 -16.33
N CYS A 196 -4.57 -4.73 -17.50
CA CYS A 196 -5.69 -4.45 -18.38
C CYS A 196 -5.35 -4.35 -19.88
N TYR A 197 -4.16 -4.77 -20.36
CA TYR A 197 -3.77 -4.45 -21.75
C TYR A 197 -3.62 -5.62 -22.75
N PHE A 198 -4.21 -6.81 -22.57
CA PHE A 198 -4.13 -7.86 -23.61
C PHE A 198 -5.44 -8.50 -24.08
N THR A 199 -6.58 -7.82 -23.92
CA THR A 199 -7.77 -8.10 -24.75
C THR A 199 -8.44 -6.81 -25.18
N ARG A 200 -7.70 -6.04 -25.98
CA ARG A 200 -8.25 -5.45 -27.20
C ARG A 200 -7.20 -5.45 -28.29
#